data_AF-L7LDL8-F1
#
_entry.id   AF-L7LDL8-F1
#
_cell.length_a   1.000
_cell.length_b   1.000
_cell.length_c   1.000
_cell.angle_alpha   90.00
_cell.angle_beta   90.00
_cell.angle_gamma   90.00
#
_symmetry.space_group_name_H-M   'P 1'
#
loop_
_entity.id
_entity.type
_entity.pdbx_description
1 polymer ?
#
loop_
_entity_poly.entity_id
_entity_poly.type
_entity_poly.pdbx_seq_one_letter_code
_entity_poly.pdbx_strand_id
1 'polypeptide(L)'
;MTLPGAWRDPDDPDRIPTQAELDAEDLAELARTSQDRALTERYPRRPDDPGPAPVALTRDAMWMWYLSAATALVCLIYGLATLGSEIDRLTARLEPQMADVQTIDAQATAASIAGFWPPALLIGWLLAMAVTYPLLTGIARHHSRNLRSVYAAVCVVVALFVPLIADLLFAYDEVPAVIRVLAWVSFGALLASVVMTFRGGIGRWLPESMRVKPSRVWRQ
;
A
#
# COMPACT_ATOMS: atom_id res chain seq x y z
N MET A 1 -17.04 -65.60 8.39
CA MET A 1 -15.83 -64.98 8.98
C MET A 1 -15.09 -64.27 7.87
N THR A 2 -15.17 -62.95 7.81
CA THR A 2 -14.51 -62.11 6.80
C THR A 2 -13.44 -61.28 7.49
N LEU A 3 -12.18 -61.45 7.07
CA LEU A 3 -11.01 -60.72 7.56
C LEU A 3 -11.12 -59.24 7.16
N PRO A 4 -10.84 -58.28 8.06
CA PRO A 4 -10.75 -56.87 7.71
C PRO A 4 -9.28 -56.52 7.39
N GLY A 5 -9.05 -55.83 6.27
CA GLY A 5 -7.80 -55.09 6.06
C GLY A 5 -7.16 -55.32 4.69
N ALA A 6 -7.44 -54.36 3.81
CA ALA A 6 -6.74 -53.97 2.57
C ALA A 6 -7.88 -53.48 1.67
N TRP A 7 -8.08 -52.20 1.37
CA TRP A 7 -7.16 -51.18 0.92
C TRP A 7 -7.81 -49.82 1.24
N ARG A 8 -7.16 -48.94 2.02
CA ARG A 8 -7.62 -47.55 2.16
C ARG A 8 -7.02 -46.73 1.02
N ASP A 9 -7.86 -45.92 0.41
CA ASP A 9 -7.52 -45.00 -0.67
C ASP A 9 -6.48 -43.99 -0.18
N PRO A 10 -5.33 -43.81 -0.87
CA PRO A 10 -4.31 -42.86 -0.48
C PRO A 10 -4.78 -41.40 -0.45
N ASP A 11 -5.89 -41.08 -1.12
CA ASP A 11 -6.44 -39.72 -1.24
C ASP A 11 -7.57 -39.41 -0.23
N ASP A 12 -7.74 -40.22 0.83
CA ASP A 12 -8.73 -39.98 1.88
C ASP A 12 -8.34 -38.77 2.76
N PRO A 13 -9.13 -37.68 2.78
CA PRO A 13 -8.78 -36.43 3.47
C PRO A 13 -8.74 -36.55 5.01
N ASP A 14 -9.32 -37.61 5.58
CA ASP A 14 -9.30 -37.90 7.02
C ASP A 14 -8.24 -38.94 7.40
N ARG A 15 -7.36 -39.33 6.46
CA ARG A 15 -6.28 -40.29 6.70
C ARG A 15 -5.20 -39.66 7.59
N ILE A 16 -5.02 -40.25 8.76
CA ILE A 16 -3.88 -39.94 9.64
C ILE A 16 -2.62 -40.57 9.03
N PRO A 17 -1.57 -39.78 8.71
CA PRO A 17 -0.32 -40.29 8.15
C PRO A 17 0.33 -41.32 9.07
N THR A 18 0.94 -42.34 8.46
CA THR A 18 1.69 -43.32 9.22
C THR A 18 3.01 -42.71 9.72
N GLN A 19 3.59 -43.27 10.79
CA GLN A 19 4.85 -42.78 11.34
C GLN A 19 5.99 -42.75 10.32
N ALA A 20 6.00 -43.71 9.38
CA ALA A 20 6.97 -43.75 8.28
C ALA A 20 6.79 -42.61 7.25
N GLU A 21 5.55 -42.15 7.05
CA GLU A 21 5.26 -41.02 6.16
C GLU A 21 5.66 -39.68 6.81
N LEU A 22 5.40 -39.54 8.12
CA LEU A 22 5.85 -38.39 8.91
C LEU A 22 7.39 -38.31 8.97
N ASP A 23 8.06 -39.43 9.22
CA ASP A 23 9.53 -39.49 9.22
C ASP A 23 10.10 -39.14 7.82
N ALA A 24 9.40 -39.52 6.74
CA ALA A 24 9.82 -39.18 5.38
C ALA A 24 9.65 -37.68 5.07
N GLU A 25 8.59 -37.06 5.56
CA GLU A 25 8.36 -35.61 5.44
C GLU A 25 9.39 -34.81 6.24
N ASP A 26 9.68 -35.22 7.48
CA ASP A 26 10.71 -34.60 8.32
C ASP A 26 12.10 -34.73 7.70
N LEU A 27 12.44 -35.91 7.17
CA LEU A 27 13.71 -36.12 6.46
C LEU A 27 13.79 -35.30 5.17
N ALA A 28 12.68 -35.13 4.46
CA ALA A 28 12.62 -34.26 3.28
C ALA A 28 12.80 -32.78 3.66
N GLU A 29 12.24 -32.32 4.78
CA GLU A 29 12.42 -30.95 5.27
C GLU A 29 13.86 -30.70 5.74
N LEU A 30 14.47 -31.67 6.44
CA LEU A 30 15.88 -31.64 6.83
C LEU A 30 16.81 -31.68 5.61
N ALA A 31 16.48 -32.43 4.57
CA ALA A 31 17.22 -32.45 3.32
C ALA A 31 17.18 -31.08 2.60
N ARG A 32 16.02 -30.40 2.62
CA ARG A 32 15.89 -29.05 2.04
C ARG A 32 16.67 -28.01 2.83
N THR A 33 16.53 -27.98 4.16
CA THR A 33 17.26 -27.03 5.01
C THR A 33 18.77 -27.26 5.01
N SER A 34 19.23 -28.52 4.91
CA SER A 34 20.66 -28.83 4.77
C SER A 34 21.22 -28.45 3.40
N GLN A 35 20.46 -28.62 2.32
CA GLN A 35 20.83 -28.12 0.99
C GLN A 35 20.94 -26.59 0.95
N ASP A 36 19.98 -25.87 1.54
CA ASP A 36 20.02 -24.41 1.66
C ASP A 36 21.21 -23.92 2.47
N ARG A 37 21.56 -24.64 3.55
CA ARG A 37 22.74 -24.35 4.37
C ARG A 37 24.03 -24.62 3.59
N ALA A 38 24.12 -25.73 2.87
CA ALA A 38 25.27 -26.05 2.03
C ALA A 38 25.46 -25.07 0.86
N LEU A 39 24.37 -24.57 0.28
CA LEU A 39 24.40 -23.49 -0.71
C LEU A 39 24.90 -22.17 -0.11
N THR A 40 24.45 -21.85 1.10
CA THR A 40 24.89 -20.66 1.85
C THR A 40 26.37 -20.72 2.23
N GLU A 41 26.88 -21.92 2.56
CA GLU A 41 28.31 -22.15 2.85
C GLU A 41 29.18 -22.12 1.58
N ARG A 42 28.67 -22.59 0.43
CA ARG A 42 29.39 -22.54 -0.86
C ARG A 42 29.49 -21.14 -1.45
N TYR A 43 28.49 -20.30 -1.21
CA TYR A 43 28.45 -18.92 -1.67
C TYR A 43 28.37 -17.98 -0.46
N PRO A 44 29.48 -17.75 0.24
CA PRO A 44 29.51 -16.80 1.34
C PRO A 44 29.02 -15.44 0.82
N ARG A 45 28.07 -14.85 1.56
CA ARG A 45 27.50 -13.53 1.22
C ARG A 45 28.64 -12.54 1.01
N ARG A 46 28.54 -11.73 -0.06
CA ARG A 46 29.50 -10.64 -0.26
C ARG A 46 29.52 -9.75 0.99
N PRO A 47 30.67 -9.21 1.40
CA PRO A 47 30.77 -8.36 2.59
C PRO A 47 29.75 -7.20 2.61
N ASP A 48 29.30 -6.75 1.44
CA ASP A 48 28.34 -5.67 1.24
C ASP A 48 26.89 -6.15 0.97
N ASP A 49 26.60 -7.45 1.11
CA ASP A 49 25.24 -7.97 0.93
C ASP A 49 24.41 -7.68 2.20
N PRO A 50 23.39 -6.80 2.13
CA PRO A 50 22.67 -6.30 3.30
C PRO A 50 21.81 -7.35 4.01
N GLY A 51 21.73 -8.57 3.48
CA GLY A 51 20.86 -9.62 3.98
C GLY A 51 19.38 -9.37 3.66
N PRO A 52 18.48 -10.23 4.14
CA PRO A 52 17.07 -10.18 3.78
C PRO A 52 16.41 -8.88 4.23
N ALA A 53 15.50 -8.37 3.39
CA ALA A 53 14.75 -7.16 3.71
C ALA A 53 13.88 -7.35 4.97
N PRO A 54 13.83 -6.36 5.89
CA PRO A 54 13.08 -6.47 7.14
C PRO A 54 11.58 -6.69 6.92
N VAL A 55 10.95 -7.51 7.78
CA VAL A 55 9.51 -7.83 7.74
C VAL A 55 8.63 -6.58 7.80
N ALA A 56 9.06 -5.56 8.55
CA ALA A 56 8.35 -4.28 8.61
C ALA A 56 8.21 -3.59 7.24
N LEU A 57 9.14 -3.82 6.32
CA LEU A 57 9.12 -3.26 4.96
C LEU A 57 8.38 -4.16 3.97
N THR A 58 8.69 -5.46 3.98
CA THR A 58 8.17 -6.40 2.97
C THR A 58 6.75 -6.87 3.26
N ARG A 59 6.36 -6.91 4.53
CA ARG A 59 5.05 -7.39 4.97
C ARG A 59 4.21 -6.28 5.55
N ASP A 60 4.65 -5.63 6.62
CA ASP A 60 3.77 -4.74 7.39
C ASP A 60 3.43 -3.46 6.62
N ALA A 61 4.45 -2.79 6.05
CA ALA A 61 4.22 -1.64 5.15
C ALA A 61 3.38 -2.04 3.93
N MET A 62 3.62 -3.21 3.36
CA MET A 62 2.88 -3.71 2.21
C MET A 62 1.40 -3.96 2.52
N TRP A 63 1.08 -4.55 3.67
CA TRP A 63 -0.31 -4.74 4.10
C TRP A 63 -1.03 -3.43 4.35
N MET A 64 -0.35 -2.46 4.96
CA MET A 64 -0.92 -1.12 5.15
C MET A 64 -1.18 -0.44 3.81
N TRP A 65 -0.27 -0.60 2.84
CA TRP A 65 -0.48 -0.12 1.48
C TRP A 65 -1.66 -0.83 0.79
N TYR A 66 -1.79 -2.15 0.90
CA TYR A 66 -2.92 -2.90 0.33
C TYR A 66 -4.26 -2.48 0.95
N LEU A 67 -4.31 -2.30 2.27
CA LEU A 67 -5.50 -1.79 2.94
C LEU A 67 -5.88 -0.40 2.41
N SER A 68 -4.88 0.48 2.27
CA SER A 68 -5.07 1.81 1.67
C SER A 68 -5.58 1.74 0.23
N ALA A 69 -5.02 0.84 -0.58
CA ALA A 69 -5.38 0.67 -1.99
C ALA A 69 -6.78 0.08 -2.15
N ALA A 70 -7.14 -0.92 -1.35
CA ALA A 70 -8.47 -1.54 -1.40
C ALA A 70 -9.56 -0.55 -1.02
N THR A 71 -9.36 0.22 0.06
CA THR A 71 -10.32 1.24 0.49
C THR A 71 -10.40 2.42 -0.48
N ALA A 72 -9.27 2.88 -1.02
CA ALA A 72 -9.25 3.87 -2.09
C ALA A 72 -10.01 3.36 -3.33
N LEU A 73 -9.81 2.10 -3.72
CA LEU A 73 -10.48 1.52 -4.87
C LEU A 73 -12.00 1.49 -4.70
N VAL A 74 -12.50 1.16 -3.51
CA VAL A 74 -13.95 1.21 -3.21
C VAL A 74 -14.46 2.64 -3.36
N CYS A 75 -13.77 3.64 -2.81
CA CYS A 75 -14.15 5.04 -2.96
C CYS A 75 -14.09 5.53 -4.42
N LEU A 76 -13.10 5.07 -5.18
CA LEU A 76 -12.94 5.39 -6.61
C LEU A 76 -14.07 4.79 -7.44
N ILE A 77 -14.41 3.52 -7.23
CA ILE A 77 -15.52 2.85 -7.92
C ILE A 77 -16.83 3.58 -7.60
N TYR A 78 -17.06 3.91 -6.33
CA TYR A 78 -18.23 4.68 -5.93
C TYR A 78 -18.27 6.05 -6.62
N GLY A 79 -17.19 6.85 -6.49
CA GLY A 79 -17.14 8.20 -7.04
C GLY A 79 -17.23 8.25 -8.57
N LEU A 80 -16.72 7.23 -9.27
CA LEU A 80 -16.89 7.11 -10.73
C LEU A 80 -18.31 6.70 -11.10
N ALA A 81 -18.95 5.81 -10.33
CA ALA A 81 -20.34 5.40 -10.56
C ALA A 81 -21.33 6.55 -10.28
N THR A 82 -21.02 7.42 -9.32
CA THR A 82 -21.86 8.57 -8.94
C THR A 82 -21.39 9.90 -9.54
N LEU A 83 -20.45 9.87 -10.51
CA LEU A 83 -19.73 11.06 -10.98
C LEU A 83 -20.66 12.20 -11.42
N GLY A 84 -21.72 11.90 -12.18
CA GLY A 84 -22.69 12.92 -12.61
C GLY A 84 -23.35 13.62 -11.41
N SER A 85 -23.78 12.85 -10.41
CA SER A 85 -24.37 13.42 -9.20
C SER A 85 -23.36 14.23 -8.37
N GLU A 86 -22.07 13.86 -8.35
CA GLU A 86 -21.06 14.66 -7.66
C GLU A 86 -20.80 15.99 -8.38
N ILE A 87 -20.82 15.99 -9.71
CA ILE A 87 -20.70 17.22 -10.52
C ILE A 87 -21.90 18.14 -10.23
N ASP A 88 -23.12 17.60 -10.19
CA ASP A 88 -24.32 18.39 -9.91
C ASP A 88 -24.30 18.98 -8.50
N ARG A 89 -23.94 18.17 -7.48
CA ARG A 89 -23.81 18.62 -6.09
C ARG A 89 -22.74 19.70 -5.93
N LEU A 90 -21.58 19.51 -6.56
CA LEU A 90 -20.50 20.48 -6.51
C LEU A 90 -20.88 21.77 -7.24
N THR A 91 -21.59 21.68 -8.36
CA THR A 91 -22.13 22.86 -9.07
C THR A 91 -23.07 23.65 -8.16
N ALA A 92 -24.05 22.97 -7.54
CA ALA A 92 -25.00 23.59 -6.62
C ALA A 92 -24.31 24.22 -5.39
N ARG A 93 -23.20 23.64 -4.92
CA ARG A 93 -22.39 24.19 -3.81
C ARG A 93 -21.59 25.43 -4.22
N LEU A 94 -21.14 25.50 -5.46
CA LEU A 94 -20.26 26.57 -5.98
C LEU A 94 -21.05 27.78 -6.52
N GLU A 95 -22.18 27.55 -7.17
CA GLU A 95 -23.01 28.58 -7.79
C GLU A 95 -23.33 29.78 -6.86
N PRO A 96 -23.81 29.60 -5.61
CA PRO A 96 -24.10 30.73 -4.73
C PRO A 96 -22.85 31.52 -4.34
N GLN A 97 -21.68 30.87 -4.23
CA GLN A 97 -20.42 31.54 -3.88
C GLN A 97 -19.86 32.35 -5.05
N MET A 98 -20.20 31.96 -6.29
CA MET A 98 -19.78 32.67 -7.49
C MET A 98 -20.73 33.81 -7.86
N ALA A 99 -22.01 33.72 -7.46
CA ALA A 99 -22.99 34.78 -7.66
C ALA A 99 -22.60 36.08 -6.94
N ASP A 100 -21.83 35.99 -5.85
CA ASP A 100 -21.28 37.14 -5.14
C ASP A 100 -20.19 37.89 -5.94
N VAL A 101 -19.64 37.25 -6.97
CA VAL A 101 -18.60 37.81 -7.85
C VAL A 101 -19.26 38.40 -9.09
N GLN A 102 -19.59 39.70 -9.04
CA GLN A 102 -20.36 40.43 -10.08
C GLN A 102 -19.76 40.41 -11.50
N THR A 103 -18.52 39.95 -11.68
CA THR A 103 -17.78 40.00 -12.94
C THR A 103 -17.85 38.73 -13.77
N ILE A 104 -18.49 37.66 -13.29
CA ILE A 104 -18.43 36.34 -13.93
C ILE A 104 -19.84 35.74 -14.03
N ASP A 105 -20.10 35.00 -15.13
CA ASP A 105 -21.24 34.09 -15.19
C ASP A 105 -21.02 32.95 -14.18
N ALA A 106 -21.67 33.10 -13.02
CA ALA A 106 -21.55 32.23 -11.87
C ALA A 106 -21.94 30.77 -12.21
N GLN A 107 -22.99 30.59 -13.01
CA GLN A 107 -23.52 29.27 -13.33
C GLN A 107 -22.59 28.53 -14.31
N ALA A 108 -22.17 29.21 -15.38
CA ALA A 108 -21.26 28.62 -16.34
C ALA A 108 -19.89 28.28 -15.71
N THR A 109 -19.41 29.12 -14.80
CA THR A 109 -18.12 28.90 -14.11
C THR A 109 -18.21 27.78 -13.09
N ALA A 110 -19.29 27.73 -12.30
CA ALA A 110 -19.53 26.66 -11.34
C ALA A 110 -19.61 25.30 -12.05
N ALA A 111 -20.36 25.21 -13.14
CA ALA A 111 -20.47 24.00 -13.94
C ALA A 111 -19.14 23.57 -14.58
N SER A 112 -18.34 24.53 -15.05
CA SER A 112 -17.00 24.26 -15.60
C SER A 112 -16.03 23.69 -14.56
N ILE A 113 -15.97 24.33 -13.39
CA ILE A 113 -15.13 23.89 -12.26
C ILE A 113 -15.59 22.51 -11.77
N ALA A 114 -16.90 22.34 -11.57
CA ALA A 114 -17.47 21.08 -11.13
C ALA A 114 -17.35 19.98 -12.17
N GLY A 115 -17.33 20.28 -13.47
CA GLY A 115 -17.09 19.31 -14.53
C GLY A 115 -15.64 18.81 -14.60
N PHE A 116 -14.67 19.62 -14.14
CA PHE A 116 -13.25 19.27 -14.19
C PHE A 116 -12.74 18.57 -12.93
N TRP A 117 -13.02 19.12 -11.74
CA TRP A 117 -12.33 18.69 -10.51
C TRP A 117 -12.67 17.27 -10.04
N PRO A 118 -13.93 16.84 -9.94
CA PRO A 118 -14.27 15.48 -9.52
C PRO A 118 -13.59 14.39 -10.37
N PRO A 119 -13.66 14.38 -11.72
CA PRO A 119 -12.97 13.36 -12.49
C PRO A 119 -11.45 13.50 -12.39
N ALA A 120 -10.90 14.72 -12.38
CA ALA A 120 -9.46 14.94 -12.25
C ALA A 120 -8.91 14.41 -10.91
N LEU A 121 -9.65 14.60 -9.82
CA LEU A 121 -9.26 14.13 -8.48
C LEU A 121 -9.35 12.61 -8.37
N LEU A 122 -10.39 11.98 -8.92
CA LEU A 122 -10.54 10.52 -8.92
C LEU A 122 -9.43 9.85 -9.76
N ILE A 123 -9.20 10.33 -10.98
CA ILE A 123 -8.13 9.82 -11.85
C ILE A 123 -6.76 10.09 -11.21
N GLY A 124 -6.55 11.29 -10.67
CA GLY A 124 -5.33 11.67 -9.98
C GLY A 124 -5.02 10.78 -8.79
N TRP A 125 -6.02 10.46 -7.96
CA TRP A 125 -5.87 9.56 -6.82
C TRP A 125 -5.50 8.14 -7.26
N LEU A 126 -6.15 7.61 -8.30
CA LEU A 126 -5.82 6.30 -8.88
C LEU A 126 -4.37 6.25 -9.38
N LEU A 127 -3.95 7.24 -10.18
CA LEU A 127 -2.60 7.31 -10.72
C LEU A 127 -1.56 7.45 -9.61
N ALA A 128 -1.83 8.31 -8.62
CA ALA A 128 -0.94 8.51 -7.49
C ALA A 128 -0.76 7.21 -6.69
N MET A 129 -1.84 6.48 -6.42
CA MET A 129 -1.77 5.16 -5.78
C MET A 129 -0.97 4.17 -6.64
N ALA A 130 -1.20 4.12 -7.94
CA ALA A 130 -0.47 3.23 -8.85
C ALA A 130 1.05 3.49 -8.84
N VAL A 131 1.49 4.75 -8.70
CA VAL A 131 2.91 5.11 -8.61
C VAL A 131 3.53 4.73 -7.27
N THR A 132 2.78 4.76 -6.16
CA THR A 132 3.33 4.43 -4.84
C THR A 132 3.73 2.95 -4.68
N TYR A 133 3.09 2.04 -5.41
CA TYR A 133 3.41 0.60 -5.37
C TYR A 133 4.82 0.23 -5.87
N PRO A 134 5.23 0.62 -7.10
CA PRO A 134 6.58 0.34 -7.59
C PRO A 134 7.64 1.03 -6.73
N LEU A 135 7.33 2.20 -6.15
CA LEU A 135 8.22 2.87 -5.21
C LEU A 135 8.43 2.03 -3.94
N LEU A 136 7.36 1.52 -3.32
CA LEU A 136 7.45 0.68 -2.12
C LEU A 136 8.22 -0.61 -2.36
N THR A 137 7.87 -1.33 -3.43
CA THR A 137 8.55 -2.59 -3.81
C THR A 137 10.01 -2.34 -4.20
N GLY A 138 10.29 -1.22 -4.84
CA GLY A 138 11.64 -0.83 -5.23
C GLY A 138 12.55 -0.56 -4.03
N ILE A 139 12.04 -0.11 -2.87
CA ILE A 139 12.88 0.09 -1.67
C ILE A 139 13.54 -1.23 -1.27
N ALA A 140 12.77 -2.32 -1.26
CA ALA A 140 13.27 -3.64 -0.92
C ALA A 140 14.19 -4.21 -2.01
N ARG A 141 13.82 -4.05 -3.29
CA ARG A 141 14.57 -4.60 -4.44
C ARG A 141 15.93 -3.92 -4.66
N HIS A 142 15.98 -2.60 -4.53
CA HIS A 142 17.17 -1.80 -4.83
C HIS A 142 17.94 -1.36 -3.60
N HIS A 143 17.50 -1.74 -2.40
CA HIS A 143 18.15 -1.38 -1.14
C HIS A 143 18.45 0.13 -1.04
N SER A 144 17.50 0.98 -1.42
CA SER A 144 17.74 2.42 -1.67
C SER A 144 17.05 3.33 -0.66
N ARG A 145 17.86 4.11 0.06
CA ARG A 145 17.38 5.14 1.00
C ARG A 145 16.69 6.30 0.30
N ASN A 146 17.17 6.67 -0.89
CA ASN A 146 16.59 7.74 -1.70
C ASN A 146 15.19 7.35 -2.18
N LEU A 147 15.02 6.10 -2.58
CA LEU A 147 13.72 5.60 -3.01
C LEU A 147 12.70 5.59 -1.86
N ARG A 148 13.15 5.29 -0.63
CA ARG A 148 12.30 5.45 0.57
C ARG A 148 11.86 6.90 0.79
N SER A 149 12.77 7.87 0.64
CA SER A 149 12.38 9.28 0.77
C SER A 149 11.43 9.74 -0.33
N VAL A 150 11.62 9.28 -1.57
CA VAL A 150 10.71 9.57 -2.69
C VAL A 150 9.34 8.93 -2.42
N TYR A 151 9.31 7.66 -2.01
CA TYR A 151 8.07 6.98 -1.61
C TYR A 151 7.31 7.77 -0.53
N ALA A 152 8.00 8.18 0.53
CA ALA A 152 7.40 8.96 1.61
C ALA A 152 6.86 10.30 1.12
N ALA A 153 7.62 11.03 0.29
CA ALA A 153 7.19 12.31 -0.27
C ALA A 153 5.94 12.16 -1.15
N VAL A 154 5.93 11.16 -2.06
CA VAL A 154 4.77 10.88 -2.91
C VAL A 154 3.57 10.48 -2.06
N CYS A 155 3.73 9.62 -1.06
CA CYS A 155 2.64 9.23 -0.16
C CYS A 155 2.08 10.42 0.64
N VAL A 156 2.93 11.36 1.07
CA VAL A 156 2.46 12.59 1.73
C VAL A 156 1.64 13.44 0.77
N VAL A 157 2.10 13.60 -0.47
CA VAL A 157 1.32 14.30 -1.50
C VAL A 157 -0.04 13.62 -1.70
N VAL A 158 -0.07 12.29 -1.86
CA VAL A 158 -1.33 11.54 -1.96
C VAL A 158 -2.21 11.75 -0.72
N ALA A 159 -1.61 11.71 0.48
CA ALA A 159 -2.33 11.91 1.72
C ALA A 159 -2.93 13.32 1.84
N LEU A 160 -2.40 14.34 1.16
CA LEU A 160 -3.03 15.67 1.10
C LEU A 160 -4.25 15.70 0.16
N PHE A 161 -4.27 14.87 -0.89
CA PHE A 161 -5.41 14.76 -1.80
C PHE A 161 -6.60 14.05 -1.15
N VAL A 162 -6.39 13.08 -0.26
CA VAL A 162 -7.49 12.27 0.29
C VAL A 162 -8.49 13.10 1.12
N PRO A 163 -8.08 13.99 2.05
CA PRO A 163 -9.00 14.88 2.75
C PRO A 163 -9.73 15.83 1.80
N LEU A 164 -9.04 16.36 0.79
CA LEU A 164 -9.65 17.20 -0.24
C LEU A 164 -10.76 16.44 -0.97
N ILE A 165 -10.51 15.20 -1.38
CA ILE A 165 -11.51 14.33 -2.03
C ILE A 165 -12.66 14.02 -1.07
N ALA A 166 -12.35 13.67 0.18
CA ALA A 166 -13.36 13.32 1.17
C ALA A 166 -14.30 14.50 1.48
N ASP A 167 -13.79 15.73 1.52
CA ASP A 167 -14.61 16.93 1.74
C ASP A 167 -15.34 17.40 0.48
N LEU A 168 -14.65 17.42 -0.66
CA LEU A 168 -15.20 17.99 -1.88
C LEU A 168 -16.22 17.07 -2.54
N LEU A 169 -15.99 15.75 -2.51
CA LEU A 169 -16.83 14.76 -3.20
C LEU A 169 -17.74 13.98 -2.26
N PHE A 170 -17.36 13.77 -0.98
CA PHE A 170 -18.10 12.84 -0.11
C PHE A 170 -18.73 13.48 1.13
N ALA A 171 -18.55 14.79 1.36
CA ALA A 171 -19.18 15.50 2.47
C ALA A 171 -20.56 16.07 2.10
N TYR A 172 -21.44 15.19 1.63
CA TYR A 172 -22.84 15.49 1.35
C TYR A 172 -23.73 14.50 2.10
N ASP A 173 -24.92 14.93 2.53
CA ASP A 173 -25.84 14.10 3.32
C ASP A 173 -26.40 12.92 2.51
N GLU A 174 -26.42 13.04 1.18
CA GLU A 174 -26.84 11.99 0.26
C GLU A 174 -25.76 10.91 0.05
N VAL A 175 -24.51 11.19 0.42
CA VAL A 175 -23.40 10.24 0.29
C VAL A 175 -23.35 9.36 1.55
N PRO A 176 -23.32 8.01 1.41
CA PRO A 176 -23.22 7.13 2.56
C PRO A 176 -21.97 7.43 3.38
N ALA A 177 -22.15 7.62 4.70
CA ALA A 177 -21.06 7.94 5.63
C ALA A 177 -19.90 6.92 5.57
N VAL A 178 -20.19 5.66 5.21
CA VAL A 178 -19.20 4.60 5.01
C VAL A 178 -18.15 4.99 3.97
N ILE A 179 -18.51 5.64 2.87
CA ILE A 179 -17.55 6.06 1.83
C ILE A 179 -16.57 7.10 2.39
N ARG A 180 -17.09 8.06 3.15
CA ARG A 180 -16.25 9.05 3.84
C ARG A 180 -15.31 8.40 4.84
N VAL A 181 -15.79 7.43 5.62
CA VAL A 181 -14.95 6.66 6.56
C VAL A 181 -13.87 5.88 5.80
N LEU A 182 -14.20 5.21 4.71
CA LEU A 182 -13.23 4.47 3.89
C LEU A 182 -12.14 5.37 3.31
N ALA A 183 -12.47 6.60 2.90
CA ALA A 183 -11.46 7.57 2.48
C ALA A 183 -10.48 7.90 3.61
N TRP A 184 -10.96 8.12 4.84
CA TRP A 184 -10.10 8.33 6.01
C TRP A 184 -9.29 7.08 6.41
N VAL A 185 -9.85 5.88 6.25
CA VAL A 185 -9.12 4.63 6.44
C VAL A 185 -7.99 4.51 5.43
N SER A 186 -8.24 4.85 4.16
CA SER A 186 -7.21 4.88 3.12
C SER A 186 -6.07 5.84 3.50
N PHE A 187 -6.41 7.07 3.90
CA PHE A 187 -5.45 8.06 4.38
C PHE A 187 -4.59 7.52 5.55
N GLY A 188 -5.23 6.99 6.60
CA GLY A 188 -4.54 6.49 7.78
C GLY A 188 -3.63 5.30 7.46
N ALA A 189 -4.11 4.36 6.65
CA ALA A 189 -3.35 3.20 6.23
C ALA A 189 -2.13 3.58 5.36
N LEU A 190 -2.27 4.57 4.47
CA LEU A 190 -1.14 5.05 3.67
C LEU A 190 -0.05 5.68 4.54
N LEU A 191 -0.43 6.52 5.50
CA LEU A 191 0.52 7.10 6.45
C LEU A 191 1.17 6.04 7.34
N ALA A 192 0.40 5.05 7.80
CA ALA A 192 0.93 3.92 8.56
C ALA A 192 1.97 3.15 7.74
N SER A 193 1.73 2.92 6.44
CA SER A 193 2.71 2.31 5.54
C SER A 193 4.03 3.11 5.52
N VAL A 194 3.94 4.45 5.37
CA VAL A 194 5.13 5.31 5.42
C VAL A 194 5.86 5.18 6.75
N VAL A 195 5.17 5.27 7.88
CA VAL A 195 5.77 5.14 9.22
C VAL A 195 6.49 3.79 9.37
N MET A 196 5.91 2.70 8.85
CA MET A 196 6.56 1.39 8.88
C MET A 196 7.90 1.40 8.14
N THR A 197 8.04 2.13 7.02
CA THR A 197 9.32 2.26 6.29
C THR A 197 10.41 3.02 7.06
N PHE A 198 10.03 3.84 8.05
CA PHE A 198 10.96 4.62 8.87
C PHE A 198 11.37 3.95 10.18
N ARG A 199 10.88 2.75 10.46
CA ARG A 199 11.27 1.99 11.66
C ARG A 199 12.79 1.81 11.72
N GLY A 200 13.34 1.89 12.94
CA GLY A 200 14.79 1.84 13.18
C GLY A 200 15.48 0.61 12.57
N GLY A 201 14.78 -0.54 12.50
CA GLY A 201 15.28 -1.75 11.83
C GLY A 201 15.59 -1.54 10.34
N ILE A 202 14.72 -0.83 9.61
CA ILE A 202 14.92 -0.51 8.19
C ILE A 202 15.99 0.58 8.03
N GLY A 203 16.03 1.54 8.95
CA GLY A 203 17.06 2.58 8.96
C GLY A 203 18.49 2.06 9.12
N ARG A 204 18.66 0.94 9.85
CA ARG A 204 19.93 0.23 10.01
C ARG A 204 20.24 -0.73 8.86
N TRP A 205 19.21 -1.30 8.25
CA TRP A 205 19.37 -2.15 7.07
C TRP A 205 19.81 -1.31 5.87
N LEU A 206 19.13 -0.19 5.59
CA LEU A 206 19.44 0.68 4.46
C LEU A 206 20.85 1.27 4.52
N PRO A 207 21.43 1.66 3.37
CA PRO A 207 22.77 2.22 3.30
C PRO A 207 22.95 3.44 4.20
N GLU A 208 24.18 3.61 4.70
CA GLU A 208 24.54 4.81 5.44
C GLU A 208 24.22 6.06 4.62
N SER A 209 23.77 7.10 5.33
CA SER A 209 23.49 8.37 4.70
C SER A 209 24.79 8.97 4.17
N MET A 210 24.90 9.15 2.86
CA MET A 210 25.99 9.89 2.18
C MET A 210 26.04 11.38 2.59
N ARG A 211 25.05 11.89 3.33
CA ARG A 211 25.14 13.24 3.93
C ARG A 211 26.24 13.27 4.97
N VAL A 212 27.26 14.09 4.71
CA VAL A 212 28.29 14.46 5.68
C VAL A 212 27.60 14.97 6.94
N LYS A 213 27.74 14.23 8.05
CA LYS A 213 27.24 14.68 9.36
C LYS A 213 28.05 15.94 9.75
N PRO A 214 27.41 17.09 10.05
CA PRO A 214 28.13 18.31 10.45
C PRO A 214 29.04 18.08 11.66
N SER A 215 28.65 17.15 12.55
CA SER A 215 29.42 16.76 13.72
C SER A 215 30.75 16.07 13.42
N ARG A 216 30.97 15.56 12.19
CA ARG A 216 32.26 15.02 11.75
C ARG A 216 33.18 16.10 11.16
N VAL A 217 32.63 17.22 10.71
CA VAL A 217 33.39 18.36 10.17
C VAL A 217 33.98 19.21 11.30
N TRP A 218 33.32 19.29 12.46
CA TRP A 218 33.80 20.03 13.63
C TRP A 218 34.85 19.30 14.50
N ARG A 219 35.30 18.11 14.10
CA ARG A 219 36.37 17.36 14.79
C ARG A 219 37.68 17.28 13.99
N GLN A 220 37.79 18.04 12.90
CA GLN A 220 39.05 18.32 12.21
C GLN A 220 39.39 19.79 12.40
#